data_AF-A0A2M7TBQ5-F1
#
_entry.id   AF-A0A2M7TBQ5-F1
#
_cell.length_a   1.000
_cell.length_b   1.000
_cell.length_c   1.000
_cell.angle_alpha   90.00
_cell.angle_beta   90.00
_cell.angle_gamma   90.00
#
_symmetry.space_group_name_H-M   'P 1'
#
loop_
_entity.id
_entity.type
_entity.pdbx_description
1 polymer ?
#
loop_
_entity_poly.entity_id
_entity_poly.type
_entity_poly.pdbx_seq_one_letter_code
_entity_poly.pdbx_strand_id
1 'polypeptide(L)'
;MQEETKLWLKQAEENFKAAKTMFDGHRYSFTCFMCQQTLEVIFKATIIEFTKSRHPRIHDLGRLYEMTTLPSERIDRQFLEKTTQHFFLVRYPDMVRAKYDRELAEKTFLKTKEILKWIEKEIIERSSK
;
A
#
# COMPACT_ATOMS: atom_id res chain seq x y z
N MET A 1 2.65 20.41 2.21
CA MET A 1 3.25 19.13 1.77
C MET A 1 4.76 19.26 1.62
N GLN A 2 5.53 18.38 2.25
CA GLN A 2 7.00 18.34 2.14
C GLN A 2 7.45 17.77 0.80
N GLU A 3 8.64 18.18 0.31
CA GLU A 3 9.21 17.63 -0.92
C GLU A 3 9.45 16.12 -0.82
N GLU A 4 9.87 15.63 0.35
CA GLU A 4 10.02 14.19 0.58
C GLU A 4 8.68 13.47 0.41
N THR A 5 7.59 13.97 1.00
CA THR A 5 6.23 13.40 0.84
C THR A 5 5.85 13.27 -0.64
N LYS A 6 6.13 14.27 -1.47
CA LYS A 6 5.83 14.23 -2.91
C LYS A 6 6.55 13.09 -3.64
N LEU A 7 7.80 12.81 -3.27
CA LEU A 7 8.56 11.70 -3.83
C LEU A 7 7.91 10.36 -3.48
N TRP A 8 7.49 10.18 -2.23
CA TRP A 8 6.80 8.96 -1.80
C TRP A 8 5.42 8.82 -2.45
N LEU A 9 4.63 9.90 -2.58
CA LEU A 9 3.36 9.88 -3.31
C LEU A 9 3.54 9.42 -4.76
N LYS A 10 4.49 10.02 -5.47
CA LYS A 10 4.81 9.63 -6.85
C LYS A 10 5.18 8.15 -6.95
N GLN A 11 5.97 7.64 -6.00
CA GLN A 11 6.33 6.23 -5.97
C GLN A 11 5.11 5.32 -5.70
N ALA A 12 4.16 5.74 -4.87
CA ALA A 12 2.92 5.00 -4.62
C ALA A 12 2.07 4.92 -5.90
N GLU A 13 1.93 6.04 -6.63
CA GLU A 13 1.24 6.08 -7.92
C GLU A 13 1.89 5.16 -8.96
N GLU A 14 3.22 5.20 -9.09
CA GLU A 14 3.96 4.33 -10.02
C GLU A 14 3.81 2.84 -9.65
N ASN A 15 3.87 2.51 -8.35
CA ASN A 15 3.61 1.14 -7.88
C ASN A 15 2.20 0.68 -8.22
N PHE A 16 1.20 1.56 -8.09
CA PHE A 16 -0.18 1.23 -8.40
C PHE A 16 -0.42 1.06 -9.91
N LYS A 17 0.22 1.88 -10.75
CA LYS A 17 0.23 1.69 -12.22
C LYS A 17 0.84 0.35 -12.59
N ALA A 18 1.95 -0.03 -11.97
CA ALA A 18 2.56 -1.34 -12.16
C ALA A 18 1.61 -2.47 -11.71
N ALA A 19 0.91 -2.33 -10.58
CA ALA A 19 -0.10 -3.30 -10.14
C ALA A 19 -1.19 -3.51 -11.21
N LYS A 20 -1.66 -2.42 -11.84
CA LYS A 20 -2.63 -2.51 -12.95
C LYS A 20 -2.07 -3.27 -14.14
N THR A 21 -0.85 -2.93 -14.59
CA THR A 21 -0.19 -3.64 -15.71
C THR A 21 -0.04 -5.13 -15.42
N MET A 22 0.29 -5.50 -14.20
CA MET A 22 0.40 -6.90 -13.77
C MET A 22 -0.97 -7.60 -13.78
N PHE A 23 -2.03 -6.92 -13.34
CA PHE A 23 -3.39 -7.47 -13.33
C PHE A 23 -3.89 -7.74 -14.76
N ASP A 24 -3.75 -6.75 -15.64
CA ASP A 24 -4.14 -6.84 -17.05
C ASP A 24 -3.35 -7.93 -17.78
N GLY A 25 -2.08 -8.14 -17.39
CA GLY A 25 -1.22 -9.22 -17.89
C GLY A 25 -1.40 -10.57 -17.22
N HIS A 26 -2.46 -10.76 -16.41
CA HIS A 26 -2.75 -11.99 -15.67
C HIS A 26 -1.63 -12.44 -14.71
N ARG A 27 -0.77 -11.52 -14.27
CA ARG A 27 0.28 -11.74 -13.28
C ARG A 27 -0.27 -11.45 -11.88
N TYR A 28 -1.17 -12.32 -11.40
CA TYR A 28 -1.94 -12.10 -10.16
C TYR A 28 -1.09 -12.02 -8.90
N SER A 29 -0.05 -12.86 -8.77
CA SER A 29 0.90 -12.77 -7.65
C SER A 29 1.60 -11.41 -7.61
N PHE A 30 2.14 -10.96 -8.75
CA PHE A 30 2.79 -9.66 -8.87
C PHE A 30 1.81 -8.49 -8.70
N THR A 31 0.54 -8.66 -9.07
CA THR A 31 -0.51 -7.68 -8.76
C THR A 31 -0.62 -7.46 -7.25
N CYS A 32 -0.78 -8.54 -6.49
CA CYS A 32 -0.85 -8.48 -5.02
C CYS A 32 0.42 -7.93 -4.39
N PHE A 33 1.60 -8.29 -4.92
CA PHE A 33 2.87 -7.74 -4.48
C PHE A 33 2.95 -6.22 -4.70
N MET A 34 2.62 -5.73 -5.90
CA MET A 34 2.63 -4.29 -6.20
C MET A 34 1.57 -3.52 -5.41
N CYS A 35 0.44 -4.15 -5.07
CA CYS A 35 -0.54 -3.58 -4.14
C CYS A 35 0.03 -3.40 -2.73
N GLN A 36 0.78 -4.38 -2.22
CA GLN A 36 1.50 -4.24 -0.95
C GLN A 36 2.52 -3.09 -1.01
N GLN A 37 3.34 -3.04 -2.07
CA GLN A 37 4.32 -1.96 -2.27
C GLN A 37 3.67 -0.58 -2.39
N THR A 38 2.49 -0.49 -3.00
CA THR A 38 1.70 0.75 -3.07
C THR A 38 1.31 1.22 -1.67
N LEU A 39 0.70 0.32 -0.88
CA LEU A 39 0.24 0.63 0.48
C LEU A 39 1.39 0.99 1.43
N GLU A 40 2.51 0.28 1.33
CA GLU A 40 3.69 0.57 2.15
C GLU A 40 4.21 1.98 1.91
N VAL A 41 4.36 2.35 0.64
CA VAL A 41 4.92 3.65 0.24
C VAL A 41 3.96 4.79 0.59
N ILE A 42 2.65 4.62 0.38
CA ILE A 42 1.68 5.66 0.74
C ILE A 42 1.60 5.86 2.26
N PHE A 43 1.64 4.79 3.08
CA PHE A 43 1.68 4.96 4.54
C PHE A 43 2.96 5.65 5.01
N LYS A 44 4.11 5.35 4.39
CA LYS A 44 5.37 6.07 4.68
C LYS A 44 5.27 7.55 4.31
N ALA A 45 4.65 7.88 3.18
CA ALA A 45 4.35 9.27 2.79
C ALA A 45 3.50 9.97 3.87
N THR A 46 2.45 9.30 4.35
CA THR A 46 1.57 9.83 5.40
C THR A 46 2.30 10.06 6.71
N ILE A 47 3.16 9.12 7.14
CA ILE A 47 3.97 9.28 8.36
C ILE A 47 4.84 10.53 8.23
N ILE A 48 5.57 10.68 7.12
CA ILE A 48 6.42 11.86 6.87
C ILE A 48 5.59 13.13 6.95
N GLU A 49 4.43 13.17 6.28
CA GLU A 49 3.63 14.38 6.21
C GLU A 49 2.98 14.75 7.53
N PHE A 50 2.41 13.79 8.26
CA PHE A 50 1.56 14.07 9.42
C PHE A 50 2.35 14.09 10.74
N THR A 51 3.43 13.32 10.84
CA THR A 51 4.23 13.26 12.08
C THR A 51 5.53 14.06 11.99
N LYS A 52 5.86 14.60 10.81
CA LYS A 52 7.13 15.29 10.51
C LYS A 52 8.37 14.48 10.92
N SER A 53 8.22 13.15 10.98
CA SER A 53 9.24 12.20 11.40
C SER A 53 9.59 11.25 10.27
N ARG A 54 10.81 10.68 10.30
CA ARG A 54 11.18 9.64 9.34
C ARG A 54 10.36 8.38 9.57
N HIS A 55 9.90 7.79 8.47
CA HIS A 55 9.23 6.50 8.53
C HIS A 55 10.22 5.40 8.96
N PRO A 56 9.76 4.35 9.67
CA PRO A 56 10.58 3.19 9.97
C PRO A 56 10.88 2.35 8.71
N ARG A 57 11.95 1.55 8.76
CA ARG A 57 12.31 0.57 7.73
C ARG A 57 11.65 -0.78 8.02
N ILE A 58 10.32 -0.81 8.00
CA ILE A 58 9.50 -2.01 8.14
C ILE A 58 8.56 -2.17 6.94
N HIS A 59 8.02 -3.39 6.78
CA HIS A 59 7.11 -3.79 5.70
C HIS A 59 5.71 -4.19 6.20
N ASP A 60 5.52 -4.20 7.52
CA ASP A 60 4.25 -4.51 8.14
C ASP A 60 3.28 -3.36 7.94
N LEU A 61 2.25 -3.59 7.12
CA LEU A 61 1.29 -2.56 6.76
C LEU A 61 0.41 -2.13 7.94
N GLY A 62 0.10 -3.04 8.85
CA GLY A 62 -0.69 -2.72 10.05
C GLY A 62 0.06 -1.76 10.96
N ARG A 63 1.33 -2.08 11.27
CA ARG A 63 2.20 -1.21 12.07
C ARG A 63 2.45 0.13 11.39
N LEU A 64 2.69 0.15 10.08
CA LEU A 64 2.85 1.41 9.35
C LEU A 64 1.59 2.26 9.44
N TYR A 65 0.42 1.65 9.29
CA TYR A 65 -0.85 2.36 9.35
C TYR A 65 -1.11 2.96 10.74
N GLU A 66 -0.85 2.23 11.82
CA GLU A 66 -0.96 2.73 13.20
C GLU A 66 -0.09 3.99 13.43
N MET A 67 1.05 4.10 12.77
CA MET A 67 1.96 5.25 12.86
C MET A 67 1.51 6.47 12.05
N THR A 68 0.51 6.34 11.16
CA THR A 68 0.04 7.45 10.32
C THR A 68 -0.82 8.47 11.05
N THR A 69 -1.32 8.15 12.25
CA THR A 69 -2.35 8.92 13.00
C THR A 69 -3.68 9.11 12.26
N LEU A 70 -3.91 8.38 11.16
CA LEU A 70 -5.21 8.28 10.51
C LEU A 70 -6.20 7.48 11.38
N PRO A 71 -7.52 7.68 11.21
CA PRO A 71 -8.52 6.97 12.00
C PRO A 71 -8.47 5.46 11.76
N SER A 72 -8.34 4.67 12.82
CA SER A 72 -8.03 3.23 12.74
C SER A 72 -9.16 2.41 12.12
N GLU A 73 -10.40 2.88 12.19
CA GLU A 73 -11.60 2.24 11.66
C GLU A 73 -11.75 2.32 10.14
N ARG A 74 -10.92 3.12 9.45
CA ARG A 74 -11.04 3.38 8.01
C ARG A 74 -10.49 2.25 7.15
N ILE A 75 -9.57 1.44 7.67
CA ILE A 75 -9.01 0.30 6.96
C ILE A 75 -9.13 -0.95 7.83
N ASP A 76 -9.66 -2.02 7.25
CA ASP A 76 -9.71 -3.33 7.89
C ASP A 76 -8.28 -3.86 8.16
N ARG A 77 -7.99 -4.13 9.44
CA ARG A 77 -6.72 -4.69 9.89
C ARG A 77 -6.43 -6.05 9.24
N GLN A 78 -7.42 -6.91 9.05
CA GLN A 78 -7.21 -8.22 8.43
C GLN A 78 -6.77 -8.07 6.97
N PHE A 79 -7.28 -7.05 6.27
CA PHE A 79 -6.84 -6.74 4.93
C PHE A 79 -5.36 -6.33 4.90
N LEU A 80 -4.90 -5.49 5.83
CA LEU A 80 -3.49 -5.08 5.93
C LEU A 80 -2.57 -6.27 6.25
N GLU A 81 -2.98 -7.14 7.18
CA GLU A 81 -2.22 -8.34 7.55
C GLU A 81 -2.08 -9.31 6.37
N LYS A 82 -3.18 -9.61 5.67
CA LYS A 82 -3.16 -10.46 4.46
C LYS A 82 -2.29 -9.84 3.36
N THR A 83 -2.43 -8.53 3.13
CA THR A 83 -1.67 -7.83 2.09
C THR A 83 -0.17 -7.79 2.43
N THR A 84 0.20 -7.66 3.71
CA THR A 84 1.59 -7.74 4.18
C THR A 84 2.23 -9.09 3.80
N GLN A 85 1.50 -10.20 3.89
CA GLN A 85 2.03 -11.52 3.57
C GLN A 85 2.48 -11.65 2.10
N HIS A 86 1.83 -10.93 1.18
CA HIS A 86 2.21 -10.95 -0.25
C HIS A 86 3.66 -10.50 -0.48
N PHE A 87 4.21 -9.65 0.39
CA PHE A 87 5.61 -9.25 0.34
C PHE A 87 6.55 -10.46 0.40
N PHE A 88 6.26 -11.46 1.23
CA PHE A 88 7.10 -12.65 1.35
C PHE A 88 6.65 -13.76 0.40
N LEU A 89 5.35 -14.04 0.35
CA LEU A 89 4.79 -15.17 -0.41
C LEU A 89 5.08 -15.10 -1.91
N VAL A 90 5.20 -13.91 -2.50
CA VAL A 90 5.48 -13.77 -3.95
C VAL A 90 6.96 -13.96 -4.27
N ARG A 91 7.86 -13.69 -3.32
CA ARG A 91 9.32 -13.70 -3.53
C ARG A 91 9.99 -15.02 -3.17
N TYR A 92 9.40 -15.78 -2.25
CA TYR A 92 9.97 -17.02 -1.72
C TYR A 92 9.16 -18.22 -2.21
N PRO A 93 9.60 -18.91 -3.29
CA PRO A 93 8.84 -19.99 -3.92
C PRO A 93 8.58 -21.17 -2.99
N ASP A 94 9.46 -21.41 -2.02
CA ASP A 94 9.36 -22.39 -0.94
C ASP A 94 8.26 -22.06 0.08
N MET A 95 7.83 -20.80 0.14
CA MET A 95 6.78 -20.30 1.03
C MET A 95 5.42 -20.16 0.33
N VAL A 96 5.35 -20.34 -1.00
CA VAL A 96 4.12 -20.20 -1.79
C VAL A 96 3.14 -21.31 -1.39
N ARG A 97 2.23 -20.99 -0.47
CA ARG A 97 1.07 -21.84 -0.13
C ARG A 97 -0.23 -21.32 -0.74
N ALA A 98 -0.26 -20.04 -1.11
CA ALA A 98 -1.45 -19.38 -1.63
C ALA A 98 -1.55 -19.51 -3.15
N LYS A 99 -2.70 -19.98 -3.63
CA LYS A 99 -3.07 -19.89 -5.04
C LYS A 99 -3.44 -18.44 -5.35
N TYR A 100 -2.66 -17.78 -6.21
CA TYR A 100 -3.00 -16.45 -6.71
C TYR A 100 -3.89 -16.58 -7.94
N ASP A 101 -5.17 -16.26 -7.77
CA ASP A 101 -6.15 -16.21 -8.85
C ASP A 101 -6.59 -14.78 -9.14
N ARG A 102 -7.45 -14.65 -10.16
CA ARG A 102 -7.98 -13.36 -10.60
C ARG A 102 -8.80 -12.67 -9.52
N GLU A 103 -9.61 -13.43 -8.78
CA GLU A 103 -10.52 -12.90 -7.75
C GLU A 103 -9.73 -12.28 -6.60
N LEU A 104 -8.72 -12.99 -6.08
CA LEU A 104 -7.85 -12.47 -5.03
C LEU A 104 -7.13 -11.20 -5.51
N ALA A 105 -6.55 -11.21 -6.71
CA ALA A 105 -5.83 -10.07 -7.25
C ALA A 105 -6.75 -8.86 -7.48
N GLU A 106 -7.96 -9.08 -8.01
CA GLU A 106 -8.95 -8.03 -8.26
C GLU A 106 -9.41 -7.40 -6.95
N LYS A 107 -9.74 -8.22 -5.95
CA LYS A 107 -10.15 -7.75 -4.62
C LYS A 107 -9.06 -6.90 -3.96
N THR A 108 -7.82 -7.38 -3.98
CA THR A 108 -6.67 -6.66 -3.42
C THR A 108 -6.42 -5.36 -4.19
N PHE A 109 -6.43 -5.40 -5.52
CA PHE A 109 -6.23 -4.23 -6.37
C PHE A 109 -7.28 -3.14 -6.14
N LEU A 110 -8.57 -3.50 -6.13
CA LEU A 110 -9.65 -2.55 -5.93
C LEU A 110 -9.60 -1.93 -4.53
N LYS A 111 -9.30 -2.72 -3.49
CA LYS A 111 -9.18 -2.20 -2.13
C LYS A 111 -7.95 -1.29 -1.97
N THR A 112 -6.82 -1.64 -2.57
CA THR A 112 -5.64 -0.77 -2.62
C THR A 112 -5.94 0.55 -3.33
N LYS A 113 -6.69 0.52 -4.43
CA LYS A 113 -7.13 1.74 -5.16
C LYS A 113 -7.95 2.67 -4.28
N GLU A 114 -8.92 2.11 -3.55
CA GLU A 114 -9.77 2.85 -2.63
C GLU A 114 -8.94 3.55 -1.55
N ILE A 115 -8.04 2.81 -0.90
CA ILE A 115 -7.17 3.31 0.17
C ILE A 115 -6.23 4.39 -0.36
N LEU A 116 -5.56 4.16 -1.49
CA LEU A 116 -4.64 5.11 -2.10
C LEU A 116 -5.32 6.46 -2.33
N LYS A 117 -6.47 6.46 -3.03
CA LYS A 117 -7.23 7.68 -3.32
C LYS A 117 -7.69 8.41 -2.06
N TRP A 118 -8.12 7.66 -1.05
CA TRP A 118 -8.55 8.26 0.21
C TRP A 118 -7.37 8.95 0.92
N ILE A 119 -6.21 8.30 1.00
CA ILE A 119 -5.03 8.87 1.68
C ILE A 119 -4.45 10.06 0.91
N GLU A 120 -4.40 10.00 -0.42
CA GLU A 120 -4.01 11.15 -1.26
C GLU A 120 -4.87 12.37 -0.93
N LYS A 121 -6.19 12.17 -0.82
CA LYS A 121 -7.13 13.22 -0.43
C LYS A 121 -6.85 13.76 0.98
N GLU A 122 -6.66 12.90 1.98
CA GLU A 122 -6.32 13.34 3.36
C GLU A 122 -5.03 14.15 3.39
N ILE A 123 -4.00 13.71 2.65
CA ILE A 123 -2.71 14.40 2.57
C ILE A 123 -2.87 15.79 1.95
N ILE A 124 -3.65 15.92 0.87
CA ILE A 124 -3.91 17.21 0.20
C ILE A 124 -4.70 18.16 1.12
N GLU A 125 -5.78 17.68 1.73
CA GLU A 125 -6.66 18.51 2.57
C GLU A 125 -5.95 19.03 3.82
N ARG A 126 -5.08 18.22 4.44
CA ARG A 126 -4.32 18.63 5.63
C ARG A 126 -3.05 19.41 5.29
N SER A 127 -2.50 19.25 4.09
CA SER A 127 -1.36 20.04 3.59
C SER A 127 -1.74 21.46 3.18
N SER A 128 -3.03 21.72 2.97
CA SER A 128 -3.57 23.02 2.52
C SER A 128 -4.06 23.89 3.68
N LYS A 129 -3.95 23.39 4.92
CA LYS A 129 -4.23 24.10 6.16
C LYS A 129 -2.92 24.48 6.83
#